data_AF-A2A1Z6-F1
#
_entry.id   AF-A2A1Z6-F1
#
_cell.length_a   1.000
_cell.length_b   1.000
_cell.length_c   1.000
_cell.angle_alpha   90.00
_cell.angle_beta   90.00
_cell.angle_gamma   90.00
#
_symmetry.space_group_name_H-M   'P 1'
#
loop_
_entity.id
_entity.type
_entity.pdbx_description
1 polymer ?
#
loop_
_entity_poly.entity_id
_entity_poly.type
_entity_poly.pdbx_seq_one_letter_code
_entity_poly.pdbx_strand_id
1 'polypeptide(L)'
;MVSDHYPSLSFQARQSLSFKETEIIKTPFVMDVFLLDVMSEMLQSPLHFLSYVNRRTAYGEKILSTHELTILSYHLKQNLWMDEEYSMMQLGDDVCADLDLAMLVRRDGVPGHDTPDGILTKYKGTTFDRIIKDIDKLDIPATIDLGFMLLSLSGDTIEMINDGIAQMVKLGKTDGKHHDLTLGISEGNSGLTIHCNDDPASISGPRLEDHCERRKYALKAKSWLGICVGVKIPRLRFGITQEFEWVQSDAMDEVVKDLPKPQNLKGKKSVNFKTITRKSKKIGRNEKCPCGSGKKYKKCCLV
;
A
#
# COMPACT_ATOMS: atom_id res chain seq x y z
N MET A 1 29.67 -10.35 18.79
CA MET A 1 30.25 -10.54 17.44
C MET A 1 29.26 -11.32 16.62
N VAL A 2 28.64 -10.71 15.61
CA VAL A 2 27.95 -11.48 14.55
C VAL A 2 29.05 -12.22 13.81
N SER A 3 29.00 -13.56 13.81
CA SER A 3 29.97 -14.42 13.12
C SER A 3 30.14 -13.97 11.67
N ASP A 4 31.40 -13.94 11.21
CA ASP A 4 31.80 -13.39 9.92
C ASP A 4 30.91 -13.93 8.78
N HIS A 5 30.25 -13.01 8.08
CA HIS A 5 29.47 -13.27 6.89
C HIS A 5 30.39 -13.70 5.75
N TYR A 6 29.91 -14.54 4.84
CA TYR A 6 30.69 -14.89 3.65
C TYR A 6 30.60 -13.73 2.64
N PRO A 7 31.69 -13.00 2.37
CA PRO A 7 31.64 -11.80 1.55
C PRO A 7 31.23 -12.14 0.12
N SER A 8 30.35 -11.31 -0.45
CA SER A 8 29.91 -11.45 -1.84
C SER A 8 29.23 -12.80 -2.15
N LEU A 9 28.61 -13.47 -1.15
CA LEU A 9 27.91 -14.75 -1.34
C LEU A 9 26.90 -14.68 -2.49
N SER A 10 26.06 -13.66 -2.50
CA SER A 10 25.04 -13.47 -3.53
C SER A 10 25.67 -13.28 -4.92
N PHE A 11 26.77 -12.54 -5.02
CA PHE A 11 27.51 -12.37 -6.28
C PHE A 11 28.16 -13.68 -6.76
N GLN A 12 28.82 -14.43 -5.87
CA GLN A 12 29.46 -15.71 -6.22
C GLN A 12 28.45 -16.78 -6.60
N ALA A 13 27.34 -16.88 -5.87
CA ALA A 13 26.25 -17.78 -6.18
C ALA A 13 25.67 -17.48 -7.57
N ARG A 14 25.50 -16.20 -7.94
CA ARG A 14 25.05 -15.80 -9.29
C ARG A 14 25.98 -16.28 -10.40
N GLN A 15 27.30 -16.23 -10.20
CA GLN A 15 28.24 -16.71 -11.22
C GLN A 15 28.11 -18.22 -11.50
N SER A 16 27.62 -18.97 -10.51
CA SER A 16 27.54 -20.44 -10.58
C SER A 16 26.13 -20.95 -10.87
N LEU A 17 25.10 -20.11 -10.69
CA LEU A 17 23.71 -20.52 -10.75
C LEU A 17 23.05 -20.04 -12.05
N SER A 18 22.73 -20.99 -12.92
CA SER A 18 21.85 -20.76 -14.07
C SER A 18 20.39 -20.87 -13.64
N PHE A 19 19.60 -19.82 -13.89
CA PHE A 19 18.16 -19.84 -13.65
C PHE A 19 17.41 -19.18 -14.80
N LYS A 20 16.10 -19.46 -14.87
CA LYS A 20 15.19 -18.84 -15.83
C LYS A 20 13.96 -18.34 -15.08
N GLU A 21 13.72 -17.04 -15.14
CA GLU A 21 12.52 -16.46 -14.58
C GLU A 21 11.29 -16.86 -15.40
N THR A 22 10.19 -17.07 -14.71
CA THR A 22 8.86 -17.28 -15.29
C THR A 22 7.85 -16.44 -14.52
N GLU A 23 6.58 -16.50 -14.89
CA GLU A 23 5.53 -15.79 -14.15
C GLU A 23 5.46 -16.24 -12.67
N ILE A 24 5.77 -17.51 -12.40
CA ILE A 24 5.69 -18.12 -11.06
C ILE A 24 7.06 -18.35 -10.39
N ILE A 25 8.16 -18.35 -11.15
CA ILE A 25 9.54 -18.52 -10.64
C ILE A 25 10.26 -17.18 -10.73
N LYS A 26 10.54 -16.57 -9.58
CA LYS A 26 11.30 -15.31 -9.45
C LYS A 26 12.81 -15.55 -9.36
N THR A 27 13.59 -14.47 -9.36
CA THR A 27 15.03 -14.50 -9.11
C THR A 27 15.35 -15.29 -7.83
N PRO A 28 16.34 -16.19 -7.85
CA PRO A 28 16.77 -16.94 -6.68
C PRO A 28 17.16 -16.03 -5.51
N PHE A 29 16.57 -16.28 -4.34
CA PHE A 29 16.98 -15.60 -3.11
C PHE A 29 18.17 -16.33 -2.48
N VAL A 30 19.34 -15.74 -2.55
CA VAL A 30 20.57 -16.27 -1.95
C VAL A 30 20.76 -15.63 -0.58
N MET A 31 20.84 -16.46 0.47
CA MET A 31 21.08 -16.03 1.84
C MET A 31 21.98 -17.02 2.59
N ASP A 32 22.67 -16.53 3.61
CA ASP A 32 23.36 -17.36 4.60
C ASP A 32 22.53 -17.54 5.88
N VAL A 33 23.00 -18.40 6.78
CA VAL A 33 22.30 -18.68 8.04
C VAL A 33 22.30 -17.46 8.97
N PHE A 34 23.25 -16.55 8.84
CA PHE A 34 23.37 -15.36 9.69
C PHE A 34 22.34 -14.30 9.28
N LEU A 35 22.13 -14.12 7.98
CA LEU A 35 21.03 -13.30 7.47
C LEU A 35 19.69 -13.86 7.95
N LEU A 36 19.48 -15.18 7.81
CA LEU A 36 18.22 -15.80 8.24
C LEU A 36 17.97 -15.61 9.74
N ASP A 37 19.02 -15.76 10.56
CA ASP A 37 19.00 -15.52 12.00
C ASP A 37 18.59 -14.08 12.33
N VAL A 38 19.26 -13.08 11.73
CA VAL A 38 18.91 -11.66 11.91
C VAL A 38 17.50 -11.35 11.38
N MET A 39 17.08 -11.94 10.26
CA MET A 39 15.71 -11.81 9.73
C MET A 39 14.68 -12.38 10.72
N SER A 40 14.96 -13.51 11.35
CA SER A 40 14.06 -14.13 12.33
C SER A 40 13.89 -13.28 13.59
N GLU A 41 14.94 -12.56 13.98
CA GLU A 41 14.88 -11.62 15.09
C GLU A 41 14.15 -10.33 14.72
N MET A 42 14.47 -9.71 13.57
CA MET A 42 13.94 -8.40 13.19
C MET A 42 12.52 -8.47 12.60
N LEU A 43 12.25 -9.44 11.73
CA LEU A 43 11.00 -9.59 10.98
C LEU A 43 10.12 -10.67 11.60
N GLN A 44 9.72 -10.47 12.86
CA GLN A 44 8.97 -11.47 13.65
C GLN A 44 7.55 -11.76 13.12
N SER A 45 7.01 -10.91 12.25
CA SER A 45 5.74 -11.15 11.56
C SER A 45 5.99 -11.92 10.26
N PRO A 46 5.26 -13.02 9.99
CA PRO A 46 5.34 -13.72 8.71
C PRO A 46 5.12 -12.81 7.51
N LEU A 47 4.24 -11.81 7.62
CA LEU A 47 3.99 -10.86 6.54
C LEU A 47 5.19 -9.95 6.29
N HIS A 48 5.84 -9.44 7.34
CA HIS A 48 7.05 -8.64 7.20
C HIS A 48 8.21 -9.47 6.61
N PHE A 49 8.37 -10.71 7.07
CA PHE A 49 9.37 -11.63 6.53
C PHE A 49 9.13 -11.88 5.04
N LEU A 50 7.93 -12.29 4.66
CA LEU A 50 7.57 -12.59 3.28
C LEU A 50 7.59 -11.33 2.39
N SER A 51 7.22 -10.17 2.94
CA SER A 51 7.29 -8.89 2.23
C SER A 51 8.74 -8.52 1.88
N TYR A 52 9.68 -8.72 2.80
CA TYR A 52 11.10 -8.54 2.52
C TYR A 52 11.57 -9.50 1.42
N VAL A 53 11.26 -10.80 1.54
CA VAL A 53 11.65 -11.81 0.52
C VAL A 53 11.08 -11.46 -0.85
N ASN A 54 9.79 -11.13 -0.91
CA ASN A 54 9.12 -10.73 -2.15
C ASN A 54 9.80 -9.51 -2.79
N ARG A 55 10.11 -8.49 -1.99
CA ARG A 55 10.73 -7.25 -2.49
C ARG A 55 12.19 -7.48 -2.90
N ARG A 56 12.96 -8.21 -2.09
CA ARG A 56 14.36 -8.56 -2.37
C ARG A 56 14.51 -9.37 -3.65
N THR A 57 13.60 -10.32 -3.89
CA THR A 57 13.58 -11.13 -5.12
C THR A 57 13.05 -10.36 -6.32
N ALA A 58 12.10 -9.44 -6.14
CA ALA A 58 11.58 -8.60 -7.22
C ALA A 58 12.64 -7.64 -7.81
N TYR A 59 13.54 -7.11 -6.98
CA TYR A 59 14.65 -6.29 -7.47
C TYR A 59 15.86 -7.12 -7.92
N GLY A 60 16.03 -8.32 -7.36
CA GLY A 60 17.00 -9.31 -7.83
C GLY A 60 18.41 -8.75 -7.96
N GLU A 61 18.89 -8.67 -9.20
CA GLU A 61 20.25 -8.24 -9.54
C GLU A 61 20.44 -6.72 -9.57
N LYS A 62 19.35 -5.95 -9.56
CA LYS A 62 19.41 -4.48 -9.56
C LYS A 62 20.01 -3.93 -8.27
N ILE A 63 19.99 -4.70 -7.18
CA ILE A 63 20.59 -4.31 -5.91
C ILE A 63 21.93 -5.01 -5.75
N LEU A 64 22.97 -4.19 -5.61
CA LEU A 64 24.34 -4.60 -5.36
C LEU A 64 24.74 -4.22 -3.94
N SER A 65 25.27 -5.20 -3.22
CA SER A 65 25.88 -5.00 -1.92
C SER A 65 26.90 -6.10 -1.69
N THR A 66 27.88 -5.81 -0.85
CA THR A 66 28.87 -6.74 -0.32
C THR A 66 28.22 -7.82 0.56
N HIS A 67 27.17 -7.46 1.31
CA HIS A 67 26.50 -8.31 2.31
C HIS A 67 24.97 -8.15 2.27
N GLU A 68 24.23 -9.25 2.43
CA GLU A 68 22.76 -9.20 2.46
C GLU A 68 22.21 -8.50 3.72
N LEU A 69 22.98 -8.42 4.81
CA LEU A 69 22.61 -7.65 6.00
C LEU A 69 22.51 -6.15 5.70
N THR A 70 23.36 -5.62 4.82
CA THR A 70 23.27 -4.23 4.35
C THR A 70 21.95 -3.99 3.61
N ILE A 71 21.52 -4.96 2.79
CA ILE A 71 20.26 -4.89 2.06
C ILE A 71 19.06 -4.97 3.03
N LEU A 72 19.13 -5.85 4.03
CA LEU A 72 18.13 -5.92 5.09
C LEU A 72 18.07 -4.62 5.92
N SER A 73 19.22 -4.05 6.28
CA SER A 73 19.27 -2.77 7.00
C SER A 73 18.61 -1.65 6.18
N TYR A 74 18.91 -1.58 4.88
CA TYR A 74 18.25 -0.63 3.98
C TYR A 74 16.74 -0.90 3.88
N HIS A 75 16.31 -2.16 3.89
CA HIS A 75 14.90 -2.52 3.96
C HIS A 75 14.23 -1.99 5.24
N LEU A 76 14.83 -2.23 6.40
CA LEU A 76 14.28 -1.79 7.67
C LEU A 76 14.14 -0.28 7.73
N LYS A 77 15.10 0.47 7.17
CA LYS A 77 15.11 1.94 7.21
C LYS A 77 14.23 2.58 6.13
N GLN A 78 14.29 2.07 4.90
CA GLN A 78 13.75 2.73 3.69
C GLN A 78 12.83 1.82 2.86
N ASN A 79 12.36 0.72 3.44
CA ASN A 79 11.50 -0.25 2.79
C ASN A 79 12.08 -0.84 1.50
N LEU A 80 13.40 -0.82 1.32
CA LEU A 80 14.10 -1.31 0.12
C LEU A 80 13.50 -0.73 -1.17
N TRP A 81 13.11 0.54 -1.15
CA TRP A 81 12.52 1.17 -2.32
C TRP A 81 13.58 1.48 -3.38
N MET A 82 13.32 1.11 -4.62
CA MET A 82 14.13 1.49 -5.79
C MET A 82 13.19 2.00 -6.87
N ASP A 83 13.49 3.19 -7.40
CA ASP A 83 12.74 3.79 -8.50
C ASP A 83 12.90 2.96 -9.78
N GLU A 84 11.84 2.86 -10.57
CA GLU A 84 11.86 2.12 -11.84
C GLU A 84 12.76 2.79 -12.88
N GLU A 85 13.04 4.09 -12.72
CA GLU A 85 13.98 4.83 -13.57
C GLU A 85 15.43 4.34 -13.43
N TYR A 86 15.78 3.69 -12.32
CA TYR A 86 17.13 3.21 -12.07
C TYR A 86 17.29 1.73 -12.44
N SER A 87 18.38 1.43 -13.16
CA SER A 87 18.73 0.05 -13.53
C SER A 87 19.50 -0.68 -12.43
N MET A 88 20.15 0.05 -11.52
CA MET A 88 21.04 -0.51 -10.50
C MET A 88 21.15 0.42 -9.29
N MET A 89 21.30 -0.17 -8.10
CA MET A 89 21.54 0.51 -6.82
C MET A 89 22.68 -0.22 -6.10
N GLN A 90 23.77 0.50 -5.79
CA GLN A 90 24.86 0.01 -4.96
C GLN A 90 24.68 0.54 -3.53
N LEU A 91 24.61 -0.36 -2.56
CA LEU A 91 24.55 -0.01 -1.14
C LEU A 91 25.95 -0.09 -0.52
N GLY A 92 26.32 0.96 0.22
CA GLY A 92 27.55 1.00 1.02
C GLY A 92 27.37 0.31 2.37
N ASP A 93 28.48 -0.15 2.94
CA ASP A 93 28.49 -0.91 4.20
C ASP A 93 28.03 -0.07 5.41
N ASP A 94 28.19 1.25 5.32
CA ASP A 94 27.73 2.21 6.33
C ASP A 94 26.22 2.15 6.59
N VAL A 95 25.45 1.67 5.63
CA VAL A 95 24.01 1.45 5.77
C VAL A 95 23.70 0.41 6.86
N CYS A 96 24.60 -0.54 7.14
CA CYS A 96 24.39 -1.63 8.11
C CYS A 96 24.49 -1.18 9.58
N ALA A 97 25.08 -0.01 9.86
CA ALA A 97 25.40 0.42 11.23
C ALA A 97 24.23 0.34 12.22
N ASP A 98 23.03 0.80 11.83
CA ASP A 98 21.87 0.79 12.74
C ASP A 98 21.36 -0.63 13.03
N LEU A 99 21.46 -1.53 12.05
CA LEU A 99 21.11 -2.93 12.25
C LEU A 99 22.12 -3.58 13.20
N ASP A 100 23.42 -3.34 13.02
CA ASP A 100 24.46 -3.88 13.89
C ASP A 100 24.28 -3.41 15.34
N LEU A 101 24.00 -2.11 15.54
CA LEU A 101 23.69 -1.55 16.86
C LEU A 101 22.47 -2.24 17.48
N ALA A 102 21.39 -2.43 16.71
CA ALA A 102 20.19 -3.11 17.19
C ALA A 102 20.47 -4.58 17.59
N MET A 103 21.32 -5.29 16.83
CA MET A 103 21.72 -6.65 17.17
C MET A 103 22.58 -6.72 18.42
N LEU A 104 23.48 -5.74 18.64
CA LEU A 104 24.25 -5.65 19.89
C LEU A 104 23.32 -5.43 21.09
N VAL A 105 22.31 -4.56 20.96
CA VAL A 105 21.33 -4.31 22.04
C VAL A 105 20.59 -5.60 22.40
N ARG A 106 20.13 -6.34 21.38
CA ARG A 106 19.37 -7.60 21.57
C ARG A 106 20.19 -8.72 22.18
N ARG A 107 21.42 -8.91 21.68
CA ARG A 107 22.24 -10.08 22.00
C ARG A 107 23.19 -9.88 23.17
N ASP A 108 23.75 -8.67 23.28
CA ASP A 108 24.77 -8.35 24.27
C ASP A 108 24.25 -7.43 25.38
N GLY A 109 22.99 -6.97 25.28
CA GLY A 109 22.35 -6.14 26.31
C GLY A 109 22.94 -4.74 26.45
N VAL A 110 23.63 -4.24 25.41
CA VAL A 110 24.19 -2.88 25.43
C VAL A 110 23.07 -1.84 25.43
N PRO A 111 23.28 -0.64 26.01
CA PRO A 111 22.28 0.43 25.96
C PRO A 111 22.00 0.89 24.53
N GLY A 112 20.73 1.00 24.14
CA GLY A 112 20.33 1.48 22.83
C GLY A 112 18.93 1.04 22.43
N HIS A 113 18.59 1.24 21.15
CA HIS A 113 17.34 0.75 20.56
C HIS A 113 17.54 -0.65 19.99
N ASP A 114 16.68 -1.59 20.37
CA ASP A 114 16.70 -2.98 19.90
C ASP A 114 16.14 -3.14 18.47
N THR A 115 15.62 -2.07 17.87
CA THR A 115 14.99 -2.07 16.56
C THR A 115 15.40 -0.79 15.84
N PRO A 116 15.97 -0.87 14.63
CA PRO A 116 16.35 0.32 13.87
C PRO A 116 15.15 1.22 13.56
N ASP A 117 15.38 2.52 13.46
CA ASP A 117 14.35 3.45 13.00
C ASP A 117 13.97 3.18 11.54
N GLY A 118 12.66 3.05 11.29
CA GLY A 118 12.15 2.81 9.94
C GLY A 118 10.79 2.12 9.91
N ILE A 119 10.61 1.15 9.02
CA ILE A 119 9.30 0.55 8.72
C ILE A 119 8.64 -0.14 9.92
N LEU A 120 9.45 -0.64 10.86
CA LEU A 120 8.96 -1.32 12.06
C LEU A 120 8.62 -0.37 13.23
N THR A 121 9.16 0.85 13.22
CA THR A 121 9.02 1.81 14.33
C THR A 121 8.14 3.01 13.96
N LYS A 122 8.28 3.56 12.74
CA LYS A 122 7.69 4.83 12.32
C LYS A 122 6.17 4.89 12.47
N TYR A 123 5.47 3.80 12.15
CA TYR A 123 4.01 3.75 12.19
C TYR A 123 3.45 2.96 13.38
N LYS A 124 4.29 2.54 14.32
CA LYS A 124 3.87 1.75 15.47
C LYS A 124 2.77 2.47 16.27
N GLY A 125 1.66 1.78 16.55
CA GLY A 125 0.51 2.31 17.28
C GLY A 125 -0.51 3.09 16.43
N THR A 126 -0.18 3.41 15.17
CA THR A 126 -1.12 4.04 14.23
C THR A 126 -2.25 3.10 13.83
N THR A 127 -3.26 3.61 13.12
CA THR A 127 -4.34 2.79 12.58
C THR A 127 -3.83 1.83 11.50
N PHE A 128 -2.89 2.29 10.68
CA PHE A 128 -2.21 1.47 9.69
C PHE A 128 -1.50 0.26 10.33
N ASP A 129 -0.70 0.48 11.38
CA ASP A 129 -0.03 -0.61 12.13
C ASP A 129 -1.04 -1.62 12.71
N ARG A 130 -2.19 -1.14 13.21
CA ARG A 130 -3.25 -2.04 13.69
C ARG A 130 -3.85 -2.88 12.56
N ILE A 131 -4.05 -2.31 11.37
CA ILE A 131 -4.56 -3.04 10.21
C ILE A 131 -3.55 -4.12 9.77
N ILE A 132 -2.26 -3.80 9.69
CA ILE A 132 -1.21 -4.78 9.38
C ILE A 132 -1.24 -5.94 10.40
N LYS A 133 -1.32 -5.62 11.69
CA LYS A 133 -1.44 -6.64 12.76
C LYS A 133 -2.74 -7.44 12.73
N ASP A 134 -3.82 -6.84 12.26
CA ASP A 134 -5.09 -7.55 12.09
C ASP A 134 -4.96 -8.51 10.89
N ILE A 135 -4.33 -8.12 9.78
CA ILE A 135 -4.04 -8.98 8.61
C ILE A 135 -3.17 -10.17 8.99
N ASP A 136 -2.12 -9.95 9.79
CA ASP A 136 -1.22 -11.02 10.27
C ASP A 136 -1.94 -12.13 11.06
N LYS A 137 -3.14 -11.84 11.58
CA LYS A 137 -3.95 -12.80 12.34
C LYS A 137 -5.07 -13.43 11.52
N LEU A 138 -5.27 -12.99 10.28
CA LEU A 138 -6.27 -13.55 9.39
C LEU A 138 -5.64 -14.71 8.62
N ASP A 139 -6.11 -15.93 8.89
CA ASP A 139 -5.74 -17.15 8.15
C ASP A 139 -6.46 -17.21 6.78
N ILE A 140 -6.45 -16.12 6.02
CA ILE A 140 -7.12 -15.99 4.73
C ILE A 140 -6.06 -15.68 3.67
N PRO A 141 -5.80 -16.57 2.69
CA PRO A 141 -4.79 -16.32 1.67
C PRO A 141 -4.97 -14.98 0.93
N ALA A 142 -6.21 -14.59 0.65
CA ALA A 142 -6.54 -13.32 -0.01
C ALA A 142 -6.12 -12.06 0.78
N THR A 143 -5.86 -12.17 2.09
CA THR A 143 -5.39 -11.04 2.90
C THR A 143 -3.87 -10.89 2.90
N ILE A 144 -3.11 -11.89 2.41
CA ILE A 144 -1.65 -11.80 2.28
C ILE A 144 -1.28 -10.78 1.19
N ASP A 145 -1.92 -10.85 0.02
CA ASP A 145 -1.70 -9.89 -1.06
C ASP A 145 -2.06 -8.46 -0.63
N LEU A 146 -3.11 -8.33 0.19
CA LEU A 146 -3.47 -7.08 0.84
C LEU A 146 -2.35 -6.56 1.76
N GLY A 147 -1.77 -7.45 2.57
CA GLY A 147 -0.63 -7.12 3.42
C GLY A 147 0.59 -6.67 2.61
N PHE A 148 0.96 -7.40 1.54
CA PHE A 148 2.08 -7.01 0.67
C PHE A 148 1.86 -5.67 -0.01
N MET A 149 0.65 -5.43 -0.52
CA MET A 149 0.30 -4.14 -1.11
C MET A 149 0.47 -3.02 -0.09
N LEU A 150 -0.13 -3.15 1.10
CA LEU A 150 -0.04 -2.12 2.13
C LEU A 150 1.40 -1.86 2.57
N LEU A 151 2.21 -2.91 2.74
CA LEU A 151 3.62 -2.77 3.11
C LEU A 151 4.47 -2.18 1.97
N SER A 152 3.98 -2.18 0.72
CA SER A 152 4.67 -1.55 -0.42
C SER A 152 4.39 -0.06 -0.58
N LEU A 153 3.42 0.50 0.15
CA LEU A 153 2.98 1.88 0.01
C LEU A 153 4.06 2.91 0.40
N SER A 154 4.01 4.06 -0.24
CA SER A 154 4.83 5.21 0.16
C SER A 154 4.39 5.78 1.51
N GLY A 155 5.32 6.45 2.19
CA GLY A 155 5.01 7.08 3.49
C GLY A 155 3.86 8.07 3.43
N ASP A 156 3.81 8.91 2.40
CA ASP A 156 2.71 9.86 2.17
C ASP A 156 1.35 9.13 2.05
N THR A 157 1.33 7.97 1.38
CA THR A 157 0.10 7.19 1.24
C THR A 157 -0.33 6.59 2.59
N ILE A 158 0.62 6.13 3.40
CA ILE A 158 0.33 5.61 4.74
C ILE A 158 -0.20 6.71 5.66
N GLU A 159 0.37 7.91 5.60
CA GLU A 159 -0.12 9.09 6.33
C GLU A 159 -1.56 9.43 5.91
N MET A 160 -1.84 9.43 4.60
CA MET A 160 -3.18 9.62 4.07
C MET A 160 -4.19 8.55 4.52
N ILE A 161 -3.78 7.29 4.62
CA ILE A 161 -4.63 6.21 5.13
C ILE A 161 -4.94 6.46 6.61
N ASN A 162 -3.95 6.79 7.41
CA ASN A 162 -4.12 7.06 8.85
C ASN A 162 -5.08 8.22 9.10
N ASP A 163 -4.84 9.36 8.46
CA ASP A 163 -5.69 10.55 8.56
C ASP A 163 -7.08 10.27 8.00
N GLY A 164 -7.12 9.55 6.88
CA GLY A 164 -8.33 9.19 6.18
C GLY A 164 -9.29 8.39 7.04
N ILE A 165 -8.78 7.31 7.64
CA ILE A 165 -9.58 6.46 8.54
C ILE A 165 -9.99 7.23 9.79
N ALA A 166 -9.08 8.00 10.40
CA ALA A 166 -9.41 8.79 11.58
C ALA A 166 -10.58 9.75 11.32
N GLN A 167 -10.60 10.39 10.16
CA GLN A 167 -11.68 11.28 9.76
C GLN A 167 -12.99 10.54 9.45
N MET A 168 -12.94 9.42 8.72
CA MET A 168 -14.13 8.61 8.45
C MET A 168 -14.77 8.08 9.74
N VAL A 169 -13.96 7.62 10.70
CA VAL A 169 -14.45 7.17 12.01
C VAL A 169 -15.09 8.33 12.78
N LYS A 170 -14.49 9.54 12.75
CA LYS A 170 -15.08 10.72 13.38
C LYS A 170 -16.42 11.09 12.78
N LEU A 171 -16.53 11.09 11.44
CA LEU A 171 -17.78 11.39 10.74
C LEU A 171 -18.84 10.32 11.04
N GLY A 172 -18.50 9.04 10.93
CA GLY A 172 -19.41 7.94 11.21
C GLY A 172 -19.92 7.94 12.66
N LYS A 173 -19.09 8.34 13.64
CA LYS A 173 -19.55 8.54 15.03
C LYS A 173 -20.52 9.71 15.19
N THR A 174 -20.45 10.70 14.31
CA THR A 174 -21.28 11.91 14.36
C THR A 174 -22.62 11.72 13.66
N ASP A 175 -22.62 11.13 12.46
CA ASP A 175 -23.82 11.02 11.62
C ASP A 175 -24.40 9.59 11.53
N GLY A 176 -23.68 8.59 12.03
CA GLY A 176 -24.08 7.18 11.96
C GLY A 176 -24.05 6.61 10.53
N LYS A 177 -23.45 7.30 9.57
CA LYS A 177 -23.45 6.92 8.16
C LYS A 177 -22.17 6.23 7.74
N HIS A 178 -22.27 5.56 6.61
CA HIS A 178 -21.15 5.02 5.87
C HIS A 178 -20.28 6.14 5.27
N HIS A 179 -18.96 6.02 5.43
CA HIS A 179 -17.97 6.87 4.77
C HIS A 179 -16.96 6.02 4.03
N ASP A 180 -16.39 6.56 2.96
CA ASP A 180 -15.40 5.87 2.14
C ASP A 180 -14.26 6.78 1.70
N LEU A 181 -13.14 6.14 1.36
CA LEU A 181 -11.96 6.75 0.77
C LEU A 181 -11.44 5.87 -0.35
N THR A 182 -11.15 6.45 -1.51
CA THR A 182 -10.50 5.76 -2.61
C THR A 182 -9.17 6.42 -2.99
N LEU A 183 -8.11 5.61 -3.03
CA LEU A 183 -6.75 6.00 -3.36
C LEU A 183 -6.28 5.22 -4.61
N GLY A 184 -5.73 5.92 -5.60
CA GLY A 184 -4.99 5.29 -6.69
C GLY A 184 -3.52 5.10 -6.29
N ILE A 185 -2.94 3.96 -6.64
CA ILE A 185 -1.56 3.56 -6.28
C ILE A 185 -0.79 3.27 -7.58
N SER A 186 0.53 3.50 -7.57
CA SER A 186 1.45 3.18 -8.68
C SER A 186 0.96 3.67 -10.05
N GLU A 187 0.77 4.98 -10.18
CA GLU A 187 0.32 5.66 -11.40
C GLU A 187 -0.95 5.10 -12.07
N GLY A 188 -1.80 4.40 -11.30
CA GLY A 188 -3.08 3.87 -11.77
C GLY A 188 -3.08 2.38 -12.11
N ASN A 189 -1.96 1.68 -11.90
CA ASN A 189 -1.90 0.23 -12.11
C ASN A 189 -2.62 -0.55 -10.99
N SER A 190 -2.73 0.04 -9.80
CA SER A 190 -3.42 -0.54 -8.64
C SER A 190 -4.22 0.51 -7.86
N GLY A 191 -5.11 0.07 -6.96
CA GLY A 191 -5.86 1.01 -6.10
C GLY A 191 -6.38 0.39 -4.81
N LEU A 192 -6.77 1.27 -3.88
CA LEU A 192 -7.29 0.93 -2.56
C LEU A 192 -8.59 1.70 -2.31
N THR A 193 -9.64 0.97 -1.94
CA THR A 193 -10.90 1.52 -1.42
C THR A 193 -11.04 1.12 0.05
N ILE A 194 -11.31 2.10 0.90
CA ILE A 194 -11.52 1.92 2.34
C ILE A 194 -12.96 2.32 2.63
N HIS A 195 -13.75 1.40 3.17
CA HIS A 195 -15.08 1.68 3.71
C HIS A 195 -15.01 1.75 5.23
N CYS A 196 -15.81 2.63 5.81
CA CYS A 196 -15.92 2.80 7.26
C CYS A 196 -17.40 2.73 7.67
N ASN A 197 -17.80 1.61 8.27
CA ASN A 197 -19.17 1.36 8.76
C ASN A 197 -19.21 0.12 9.68
N ASP A 198 -20.31 -0.03 10.41
CA ASP A 198 -20.59 -1.20 11.27
C ASP A 198 -21.74 -2.07 10.72
N ASP A 199 -22.09 -1.94 9.43
CA ASP A 199 -23.15 -2.73 8.79
C ASP A 199 -22.78 -4.23 8.74
N PRO A 200 -23.72 -5.18 8.78
CA PRO A 200 -23.44 -6.61 8.64
C PRO A 200 -22.59 -6.94 7.39
N ALA A 201 -21.70 -7.93 7.50
CA ALA A 201 -20.79 -8.32 6.41
C ALA A 201 -21.54 -8.71 5.11
N SER A 202 -22.75 -9.27 5.23
CA SER A 202 -23.64 -9.58 4.11
C SER A 202 -24.12 -8.35 3.32
N ILE A 203 -24.05 -7.15 3.90
CA ILE A 203 -24.41 -5.89 3.27
C ILE A 203 -23.14 -5.14 2.85
N SER A 204 -22.18 -5.01 3.77
CA SER A 204 -20.96 -4.23 3.54
C SER A 204 -19.99 -4.91 2.57
N GLY A 205 -19.95 -6.25 2.53
CA GLY A 205 -19.09 -7.03 1.64
C GLY A 205 -19.41 -6.79 0.17
N PRO A 206 -20.65 -7.11 -0.30
CA PRO A 206 -21.05 -6.87 -1.68
C PRO A 206 -20.95 -5.40 -2.10
N ARG A 207 -21.26 -4.47 -1.17
CA ARG A 207 -21.11 -3.03 -1.42
C ARG A 207 -19.65 -2.62 -1.65
N LEU A 208 -18.72 -3.20 -0.89
CA LEU A 208 -17.29 -2.95 -1.05
C LEU A 208 -16.78 -3.54 -2.36
N GLU A 209 -17.20 -4.75 -2.69
CA GLU A 209 -16.84 -5.46 -3.92
C GLU A 209 -17.25 -4.71 -5.17
N ASP A 210 -18.51 -4.30 -5.24
CA ASP A 210 -19.03 -3.49 -6.34
C ASP A 210 -18.35 -2.11 -6.42
N HIS A 211 -18.03 -1.46 -5.28
CA HIS A 211 -17.27 -0.21 -5.32
C HIS A 211 -15.84 -0.44 -5.86
N CYS A 212 -15.15 -1.48 -5.41
CA CYS A 212 -13.82 -1.84 -5.92
C CYS A 212 -13.85 -2.14 -7.42
N GLU A 213 -14.83 -2.89 -7.89
CA GLU A 213 -14.94 -3.31 -9.30
C GLU A 213 -15.10 -2.10 -10.21
N ARG A 214 -16.02 -1.20 -9.87
CA ARG A 214 -16.23 0.04 -10.62
C ARG A 214 -14.98 0.91 -10.66
N ARG A 215 -14.22 0.98 -9.55
CA ARG A 215 -12.99 1.78 -9.48
C ARG A 215 -11.86 1.16 -10.29
N LYS A 216 -11.67 -0.14 -10.18
CA LYS A 216 -10.73 -0.93 -10.97
C LYS A 216 -11.00 -0.76 -12.46
N TYR A 217 -12.25 -0.92 -12.87
CA TYR A 217 -12.68 -0.75 -14.25
C TYR A 217 -12.44 0.68 -14.75
N ALA A 218 -12.90 1.69 -14.01
CA ALA A 218 -12.79 3.09 -14.40
C ALA A 218 -11.34 3.57 -14.58
N LEU A 219 -10.41 3.02 -13.79
CA LEU A 219 -8.99 3.37 -13.87
C LEU A 219 -8.16 2.39 -14.72
N LYS A 220 -8.78 1.34 -15.26
CA LYS A 220 -8.09 0.26 -15.99
C LYS A 220 -6.94 -0.35 -15.19
N ALA A 221 -7.13 -0.48 -13.88
CA ALA A 221 -6.14 -1.03 -12.97
C ALA A 221 -6.07 -2.56 -13.09
N LYS A 222 -4.86 -3.12 -12.95
CA LYS A 222 -4.64 -4.58 -12.94
C LYS A 222 -5.16 -5.21 -11.67
N SER A 223 -4.94 -4.55 -10.54
CA SER A 223 -5.38 -5.02 -9.22
C SER A 223 -6.11 -3.93 -8.45
N TRP A 224 -7.06 -4.33 -7.61
CA TRP A 224 -7.77 -3.44 -6.71
C TRP A 224 -8.06 -4.09 -5.39
N LEU A 225 -7.97 -3.28 -4.33
CA LEU A 225 -8.13 -3.76 -2.98
C LEU A 225 -9.21 -2.98 -2.24
N GLY A 226 -10.02 -3.72 -1.49
CA GLY A 226 -11.05 -3.17 -0.63
C GLY A 226 -10.80 -3.57 0.81
N ILE A 227 -10.90 -2.62 1.74
CA ILE A 227 -10.97 -2.94 3.18
C ILE A 227 -12.17 -2.27 3.83
N CYS A 228 -12.76 -2.94 4.83
CA CYS A 228 -13.79 -2.38 5.67
C CYS A 228 -13.27 -2.22 7.11
N VAL A 229 -13.42 -1.02 7.67
CA VAL A 229 -13.02 -0.66 9.03
C VAL A 229 -14.26 -0.31 9.85
N GLY A 230 -14.28 -0.72 11.13
CA GLY A 230 -15.39 -0.42 12.03
C GLY A 230 -15.40 1.03 12.52
N VAL A 231 -16.59 1.55 12.81
CA VAL A 231 -16.76 2.91 13.38
C VAL A 231 -16.64 2.86 14.90
N LYS A 232 -17.33 1.91 15.54
CA LYS A 232 -17.25 1.68 17.00
C LYS A 232 -15.87 1.18 17.41
N ILE A 233 -15.35 0.20 16.68
CA ILE A 233 -14.03 -0.40 16.89
C ILE A 233 -13.22 -0.14 15.61
N PRO A 234 -12.28 0.83 15.60
CA PRO A 234 -11.52 1.21 14.41
C PRO A 234 -10.42 0.21 14.10
N ARG A 235 -10.84 -1.02 13.77
CA ARG A 235 -10.03 -2.17 13.37
C ARG A 235 -10.54 -2.73 12.05
N LEU A 236 -9.68 -3.50 11.38
CA LEU A 236 -10.07 -4.20 10.16
C LEU A 236 -11.20 -5.18 10.47
N ARG A 237 -12.28 -5.10 9.69
CA ARG A 237 -13.41 -6.03 9.78
C ARG A 237 -13.28 -7.16 8.77
N PHE A 238 -12.94 -6.82 7.53
CA PHE A 238 -12.66 -7.74 6.43
C PHE A 238 -12.00 -6.97 5.28
N GLY A 239 -11.38 -7.72 4.37
CA GLY A 239 -10.81 -7.20 3.13
C GLY A 239 -11.22 -8.05 1.94
N ILE A 240 -11.11 -7.48 0.75
CA ILE A 240 -11.33 -8.15 -0.54
C ILE A 240 -10.25 -7.74 -1.52
N THR A 241 -9.93 -8.64 -2.44
CA THR A 241 -8.92 -8.43 -3.49
C THR A 241 -9.54 -8.76 -4.84
N GLN A 242 -9.29 -7.90 -5.83
CA GLN A 242 -9.76 -8.07 -7.20
C GLN A 242 -8.59 -7.97 -8.16
N GLU A 243 -8.22 -9.10 -8.76
CA GLU A 243 -7.15 -9.19 -9.74
C GLU A 243 -7.66 -9.99 -10.95
N PHE A 244 -7.84 -9.28 -12.06
CA PHE A 244 -8.31 -9.85 -13.32
C PHE A 244 -7.95 -8.93 -14.47
N GLU A 245 -7.73 -9.49 -15.65
CA GLU A 245 -7.44 -8.69 -16.84
C GLU A 245 -8.61 -7.75 -17.17
N TRP A 246 -8.28 -6.51 -17.52
CA TRP A 246 -9.29 -5.53 -17.87
C TRP A 246 -9.87 -5.84 -19.25
N VAL A 247 -11.19 -5.94 -19.34
CA VAL A 247 -11.92 -6.13 -20.60
C VAL A 247 -13.02 -5.09 -20.67
N GLN A 248 -13.14 -4.42 -21.83
CA GLN A 248 -14.18 -3.43 -22.06
C GLN A 248 -15.56 -4.08 -22.01
N SER A 249 -16.52 -3.38 -21.41
CA SER A 249 -17.92 -3.77 -21.34
C SER A 249 -18.81 -2.54 -21.43
N ASP A 250 -19.75 -2.52 -22.38
CA ASP A 250 -20.70 -1.42 -22.55
C ASP A 250 -21.53 -1.15 -21.29
N ALA A 251 -21.87 -2.23 -20.56
CA ALA A 251 -22.58 -2.12 -19.29
C ALA A 251 -21.74 -1.40 -18.23
N MET A 252 -20.46 -1.78 -18.11
CA MET A 252 -19.54 -1.16 -17.15
C MET A 252 -19.20 0.27 -17.54
N ASP A 253 -19.06 0.56 -18.83
CA ASP A 253 -18.83 1.92 -19.34
C ASP A 253 -19.95 2.88 -18.92
N GLU A 254 -21.21 2.46 -19.01
CA GLU A 254 -22.33 3.29 -18.58
C GLU A 254 -22.39 3.43 -17.05
N VAL A 255 -22.04 2.37 -16.30
CA VAL A 255 -21.98 2.40 -14.82
C VAL A 255 -20.92 3.37 -14.31
N VAL A 256 -19.74 3.42 -14.93
CA VAL A 256 -18.61 4.25 -14.44
C VAL A 256 -18.55 5.66 -15.02
N LYS A 257 -19.40 5.97 -16.01
CA LYS A 257 -19.41 7.24 -16.75
C LYS A 257 -19.46 8.49 -15.88
N ASP A 258 -20.25 8.44 -14.80
CA ASP A 258 -20.44 9.55 -13.85
C ASP A 258 -19.65 9.35 -12.54
N LEU A 259 -18.74 8.37 -12.50
CA LEU A 259 -17.94 8.11 -11.30
C LEU A 259 -17.05 9.32 -10.99
N PRO A 260 -17.10 9.87 -9.77
CA PRO A 260 -16.21 10.96 -9.38
C PRO A 260 -14.75 10.53 -9.57
N LYS A 261 -13.89 11.42 -10.07
CA LYS A 261 -12.45 11.09 -10.13
C LYS A 261 -11.95 10.75 -8.72
N PRO A 262 -11.10 9.73 -8.57
CA PRO A 262 -10.45 9.46 -7.29
C PRO A 262 -9.67 10.71 -6.85
N GLN A 263 -9.44 10.86 -5.55
CA GLN A 263 -8.67 12.00 -5.06
C GLN A 263 -7.25 11.92 -5.61
N ASN A 264 -6.91 12.82 -6.53
CA ASN A 264 -5.54 13.00 -6.98
C ASN A 264 -4.81 13.87 -5.95
N LEU A 265 -3.85 13.25 -5.26
CA LEU A 265 -3.17 13.82 -4.11
C LEU A 265 -1.69 14.10 -4.39
N LYS A 266 -1.23 14.07 -5.67
CA LYS A 266 0.13 14.53 -6.03
C LYS A 266 0.34 15.94 -5.45
N GLY A 267 1.20 16.05 -4.43
CA GLY A 267 1.54 17.30 -3.73
C GLY A 267 0.63 17.71 -2.55
N LYS A 268 -0.31 16.87 -2.07
CA LYS A 268 -1.18 17.19 -0.91
C LYS A 268 -1.02 16.18 0.22
N LYS A 269 -0.66 16.67 1.41
CA LYS A 269 -0.48 15.86 2.64
C LYS A 269 -1.77 15.53 3.40
N SER A 270 -2.94 15.93 2.91
CA SER A 270 -4.21 15.68 3.63
C SER A 270 -5.33 15.30 2.68
N VAL A 271 -6.12 14.32 3.12
CA VAL A 271 -7.31 13.84 2.41
C VAL A 271 -8.43 14.85 2.59
N ASN A 272 -9.07 15.27 1.49
CA ASN A 272 -10.12 16.26 1.56
C ASN A 272 -11.49 15.58 1.66
N PHE A 273 -12.01 15.46 2.87
CA PHE A 273 -13.37 14.94 3.11
C PHE A 273 -14.45 16.02 3.03
N LYS A 274 -14.14 17.24 2.59
CA LYS A 274 -15.23 18.20 2.32
C LYS A 274 -16.05 17.62 1.18
N THR A 275 -17.27 17.19 1.52
CA THR A 275 -18.30 16.90 0.54
C THR A 275 -18.34 18.11 -0.39
N ILE A 276 -18.08 17.91 -1.68
CA ILE A 276 -18.39 18.94 -2.68
C ILE A 276 -19.90 18.97 -2.78
N THR A 277 -20.55 19.60 -1.80
CA THR A 277 -21.95 20.01 -1.92
C THR A 277 -21.96 21.06 -3.00
N ARG A 278 -22.37 20.65 -4.20
CA ARG A 278 -22.69 21.59 -5.27
C ARG A 278 -23.78 22.51 -4.71
N LYS A 279 -23.46 23.77 -4.40
CA LYS A 279 -24.43 24.74 -3.88
C LYS A 279 -25.62 24.94 -4.84
N SER A 280 -25.48 24.52 -6.09
CA SER A 280 -26.51 24.60 -7.12
C SER A 280 -26.65 23.28 -7.88
N LYS A 281 -27.88 22.97 -8.30
CA LYS A 281 -28.21 21.89 -9.25
C LYS A 281 -27.33 22.00 -10.50
N LYS A 282 -26.86 20.88 -11.05
CA LYS A 282 -26.07 20.84 -12.31
C LYS A 282 -26.98 21.40 -13.42
N ILE A 283 -26.73 22.62 -13.87
CA ILE A 283 -27.51 23.26 -14.94
C ILE A 283 -27.22 22.52 -16.24
N GLY A 284 -28.25 21.95 -16.83
CA GLY A 284 -28.15 21.23 -18.10
C GLY A 284 -27.71 22.16 -19.22
N ARG A 285 -26.86 21.69 -20.13
CA ARG A 285 -26.32 22.48 -21.26
C ARG A 285 -27.42 23.12 -22.13
N ASN A 286 -28.61 22.53 -22.16
CA ASN A 286 -29.80 23.03 -22.87
C ASN A 286 -30.83 23.75 -21.98
N GLU A 287 -30.66 23.81 -20.65
CA GLU A 287 -31.55 24.51 -19.73
C GLU A 287 -31.40 26.03 -19.86
N LYS A 288 -32.40 26.80 -19.39
CA LYS A 288 -32.35 28.26 -19.38
C LYS A 288 -31.18 28.74 -18.51
N CYS A 289 -30.41 29.69 -19.03
CA CYS A 289 -29.25 30.25 -18.37
C CYS A 289 -29.66 31.00 -17.09
N PRO A 290 -28.98 30.76 -15.95
CA PRO A 290 -29.34 31.38 -14.67
C PRO A 290 -29.04 32.89 -14.60
N CYS A 291 -28.36 33.47 -15.60
CA CYS A 291 -28.10 34.91 -15.66
C CYS A 291 -29.32 35.75 -16.10
N GLY A 292 -30.50 35.12 -16.29
CA GLY A 292 -31.73 35.82 -16.65
C GLY A 292 -31.86 36.16 -18.15
N SER A 293 -30.92 35.75 -19.00
CA SER A 293 -30.92 36.08 -20.43
C SER A 293 -32.00 35.38 -21.27
N GLY A 294 -32.73 34.41 -20.71
CA GLY A 294 -33.70 33.59 -21.41
C GLY A 294 -33.10 32.59 -22.43
N LYS A 295 -31.79 32.66 -22.70
CA LYS A 295 -31.08 31.77 -23.64
C LYS A 295 -30.70 30.44 -22.98
N LYS A 296 -30.50 29.38 -23.77
CA LYS A 296 -29.94 28.10 -23.27
C LYS A 296 -28.53 28.33 -22.72
N TYR A 297 -28.15 27.65 -21.63
CA TYR A 297 -26.87 27.83 -20.93
C TYR A 297 -25.67 27.74 -21.88
N LYS A 298 -25.68 26.80 -22.84
CA LYS A 298 -24.63 26.65 -23.88
C LYS A 298 -24.46 27.81 -24.85
N LYS A 299 -25.45 28.71 -24.97
CA LYS A 299 -25.44 29.87 -25.87
C LYS A 299 -25.33 31.18 -25.09
N CYS A 300 -24.91 31.11 -23.82
CA CYS A 300 -24.85 32.27 -22.94
C CYS A 300 -23.61 32.22 -22.04
N CYS A 301 -23.71 31.74 -20.80
CA CYS A 301 -22.59 31.78 -19.84
C CYS A 301 -21.60 30.61 -19.96
N LEU A 302 -21.76 29.75 -20.96
CA LEU A 302 -20.83 28.66 -21.29
C LEU A 302 -20.01 28.96 -22.56
N VAL A 303 -20.08 30.19 -23.07
CA VAL A 303 -19.28 30.70 -24.19
C VAL A 303 -17.99 31.29 -23.63
#